data_AF-A0A7H0F1K2-F1
#
_entry.id   AF-A0A7H0F1K2-F1
#
_cell.length_a   1.000
_cell.length_b   1.000
_cell.length_c   1.000
_cell.angle_alpha   90.00
_cell.angle_beta   90.00
_cell.angle_gamma   90.00
#
_symmetry.space_group_name_H-M   'P 1'
#
loop_
_entity.id
_entity.type
_entity.pdbx_description
1 polymer ?
#
loop_
_entity_poly.entity_id
_entity_poly.type
_entity_poly.pdbx_seq_one_letter_code
_entity_poly.pdbx_strand_id
1 'polypeptide(L)'
;MIKSLIKKIIKLSPETSLFLRTLRDQLDRNDQPIKTQYGFTLAGNRFMAMGDFEPSETQIVRHLLKEVDVLVNIGANVGYYCLHALSLGKPVIAAEPISRNLHYLLKNIRDNGWAKQAEIFPVALGQSIDILEIFGGGQGPP
;
A
#
# COMPACT_ATOMS: atom_id res chain seq x y z
N MET A 1 18.80 -3.56 -27.32
CA MET A 1 17.94 -3.04 -28.42
C MET A 1 16.44 -3.09 -28.10
N ILE A 2 15.88 -4.22 -27.67
CA ILE A 2 14.43 -4.39 -27.41
C ILE A 2 13.86 -3.41 -26.36
N LYS A 3 14.54 -3.22 -25.22
CA LYS A 3 14.11 -2.26 -24.17
C LYS A 3 14.00 -0.80 -24.65
N SER A 4 14.82 -0.39 -25.62
CA SER A 4 14.81 0.96 -26.20
C SER A 4 13.61 1.17 -27.13
N LEU A 5 13.27 0.14 -27.92
CA LEU A 5 12.10 0.13 -28.79
C LEU A 5 10.80 0.18 -27.98
N ILE A 6 10.72 -0.62 -26.90
CA ILE A 6 9.58 -0.62 -25.96
C ILE A 6 9.41 0.75 -25.31
N LYS A 7 10.51 1.40 -24.85
CA LYS A 7 10.45 2.77 -24.31
C LYS A 7 9.95 3.80 -25.31
N LYS A 8 10.28 3.66 -26.61
CA LYS A 8 9.74 4.54 -27.66
C LYS A 8 8.25 4.31 -27.88
N ILE A 9 7.80 3.06 -27.96
CA ILE A 9 6.38 2.68 -28.13
C ILE A 9 5.53 3.15 -26.94
N ILE A 10 6.03 3.01 -25.71
CA ILE A 10 5.38 3.53 -24.49
C ILE A 10 5.20 5.05 -24.52
N LYS A 11 6.11 5.78 -25.18
CA LYS A 11 6.03 7.24 -25.35
C LYS A 11 5.15 7.68 -26.53
N LEU A 12 4.74 6.76 -27.41
CA LEU A 12 4.03 7.07 -28.65
C LEU A 12 2.50 7.15 -28.46
N SER A 13 1.93 6.54 -27.41
CA SER A 13 0.50 6.66 -27.10
C SER A 13 0.22 6.55 -25.59
N PRO A 14 -0.55 7.49 -25.00
CA PRO A 14 -1.03 7.41 -23.62
C PRO A 14 -1.81 6.11 -23.34
N GLU A 15 -2.58 5.63 -24.31
CA GLU A 15 -3.40 4.42 -24.18
C GLU A 15 -2.55 3.16 -24.05
N THR A 16 -1.46 3.06 -24.82
CA THR A 16 -0.53 1.93 -24.71
C THR A 16 0.22 1.95 -23.39
N SER A 17 0.57 3.14 -22.88
CA SER A 17 1.18 3.31 -21.56
C SER A 17 0.22 2.89 -20.44
N LEU A 18 -1.06 3.27 -20.54
CA LEU A 18 -2.11 2.84 -19.63
C LEU A 18 -2.30 1.33 -19.67
N PHE A 19 -2.45 0.74 -20.86
CA PHE A 19 -2.62 -0.70 -21.05
C PHE A 19 -1.45 -1.49 -20.43
N LEU A 20 -0.21 -1.09 -20.71
CA LEU A 20 0.98 -1.74 -20.14
C LEU A 20 1.06 -1.59 -18.61
N ARG A 21 0.69 -0.43 -18.06
CA ARG A 21 0.58 -0.24 -16.60
C ARG A 21 -0.47 -1.15 -16.01
N THR A 22 -1.66 -1.23 -16.60
CA THR A 22 -2.74 -2.12 -16.14
C THR A 22 -2.33 -3.59 -16.19
N LEU A 23 -1.67 -4.04 -17.26
CA LEU A 23 -1.17 -5.42 -17.35
C LEU A 23 -0.12 -5.71 -16.28
N ARG A 24 0.87 -4.82 -16.11
CA ARG A 24 1.88 -4.95 -15.04
C ARG A 24 1.20 -5.02 -13.67
N ASP A 25 0.30 -4.08 -13.39
CA ASP A 25 -0.39 -4.02 -12.11
C ASP A 25 -1.29 -5.24 -11.86
N GLN A 26 -1.76 -5.93 -12.91
CA GLN A 26 -2.45 -7.23 -12.78
C GLN A 26 -1.48 -8.38 -12.51
N LEU A 27 -0.32 -8.40 -13.17
CA LEU A 27 0.70 -9.43 -12.94
C LEU A 27 1.26 -9.36 -11.51
N ASP A 28 1.45 -8.15 -10.97
CA ASP A 28 1.98 -7.93 -9.62
C ASP A 28 1.02 -8.40 -8.50
N ARG A 29 -0.29 -8.62 -8.77
CA ARG A 29 -1.29 -8.98 -7.74
C ARG A 29 -1.00 -10.29 -7.02
N ASN A 30 -0.26 -11.18 -7.66
CA ASN A 30 0.13 -12.47 -7.10
C ASN A 30 1.49 -12.42 -6.38
N ASP A 31 2.00 -11.22 -6.09
CA ASP A 31 3.23 -11.05 -5.33
C ASP A 31 3.16 -11.83 -4.01
N GLN A 32 4.21 -12.63 -3.81
CA GLN A 32 4.35 -13.43 -2.60
C GLN A 32 4.71 -12.52 -1.43
N PRO A 33 4.03 -12.66 -0.28
CA PRO A 33 4.32 -11.86 0.89
C PRO A 33 5.72 -12.20 1.43
N ILE A 34 6.47 -11.16 1.81
CA ILE A 34 7.81 -11.28 2.38
C ILE A 34 7.70 -11.17 3.90
N LYS A 35 8.38 -12.07 4.63
CA LYS A 35 8.46 -12.00 6.09
C LYS A 35 9.33 -10.81 6.50
N THR A 36 8.75 -9.92 7.30
CA THR A 36 9.43 -8.72 7.79
C THR A 36 10.20 -9.01 9.08
N GLN A 37 11.16 -8.15 9.41
CA GLN A 37 11.86 -8.16 10.71
C GLN A 37 10.92 -7.90 11.91
N TYR A 38 9.70 -7.42 11.65
CA TYR A 38 8.73 -7.01 12.65
C TYR A 38 7.76 -8.13 13.06
N GLY A 39 7.91 -9.33 12.50
CA GLY A 39 7.13 -10.52 12.89
C GLY A 39 5.88 -10.78 12.06
N PHE A 40 5.58 -9.93 11.07
CA PHE A 40 4.47 -10.11 10.13
C PHE A 40 4.97 -10.24 8.69
N THR A 41 4.09 -10.59 7.76
CA THR A 41 4.41 -10.67 6.33
C THR A 41 3.78 -9.49 5.56
N LEU A 42 4.45 -9.02 4.50
CA LEU A 42 3.96 -7.93 3.66
C LEU A 42 4.16 -8.26 2.17
N ALA A 43 3.08 -8.19 1.40
CA ALA A 43 3.07 -8.21 -0.06
C ALA A 43 2.98 -6.79 -0.64
N GLY A 44 3.51 -6.61 -1.86
CA GLY A 44 3.58 -5.32 -2.54
C GLY A 44 4.98 -4.71 -2.48
N ASN A 45 5.15 -3.59 -1.77
CA ASN A 45 6.43 -2.87 -1.75
C ASN A 45 7.53 -3.67 -1.01
N ARG A 46 8.56 -4.08 -1.75
CA ARG A 46 9.70 -4.87 -1.20
C ARG A 46 10.57 -4.09 -0.23
N PHE A 47 10.80 -2.80 -0.45
CA PHE A 47 11.58 -1.95 0.47
C PHE A 47 10.88 -1.83 1.83
N MET A 48 9.55 -1.69 1.83
CA MET A 48 8.75 -1.73 3.05
C MET A 48 8.88 -3.08 3.77
N ALA A 49 8.79 -4.20 3.04
CA ALA A 49 8.90 -5.52 3.63
C ALA A 49 10.31 -5.82 4.19
N MET A 50 11.36 -5.33 3.53
CA MET A 50 12.76 -5.47 3.95
C MET A 50 13.12 -4.56 5.12
N GLY A 51 12.31 -3.53 5.40
CA GLY A 51 12.58 -2.57 6.47
C GLY A 51 13.44 -1.37 6.05
N ASP A 52 13.61 -1.18 4.73
CA ASP A 52 14.41 -0.09 4.15
C ASP A 52 13.57 1.17 3.85
N PHE A 53 12.25 1.11 4.03
CA PHE A 53 11.35 2.23 3.85
C PHE A 53 11.24 3.05 5.13
N GLU A 54 11.70 4.30 5.12
CA GLU A 54 11.54 5.28 6.21
C GLU A 54 11.82 4.68 7.61
N PRO A 55 13.02 4.12 7.86
CA PRO A 55 13.30 3.34 9.06
C PRO A 55 13.21 4.17 10.35
N SER A 56 13.59 5.46 10.30
CA SER A 56 13.53 6.38 11.44
C SER A 56 12.09 6.70 11.81
N GLU A 57 11.25 7.01 10.81
CA GLU A 57 9.82 7.28 10.95
C GLU A 57 9.10 6.04 11.47
N THR A 58 9.42 4.87 10.92
CA THR A 58 8.87 3.59 11.38
C THR A 58 9.16 3.35 12.86
N GLN A 59 10.37 3.66 13.32
CA GLN A 59 10.73 3.53 14.73
C GLN A 59 9.91 4.47 15.62
N ILE A 60 9.74 5.73 15.19
CA ILE A 60 8.94 6.73 15.90
C ILE A 60 7.48 6.28 15.97
N VAL A 61 6.88 5.88 14.85
CA VAL A 61 5.49 5.39 14.80
C VAL A 61 5.32 4.18 15.71
N ARG A 62 6.21 3.19 15.66
CA ARG A 62 6.15 2.02 16.56
C ARG A 62 6.27 2.38 18.04
N HIS A 63 7.02 3.44 18.38
CA HIS A 63 7.10 3.92 19.75
C HIS A 63 5.77 4.55 20.18
N LEU A 64 5.23 5.46 19.37
CA LEU A 64 3.93 6.12 19.63
C LEU A 64 2.77 5.12 19.70
N LEU A 65 2.80 4.06 18.88
CA LEU A 65 1.77 3.01 18.87
C LEU A 65 1.62 2.29 20.21
N LYS A 66 2.64 2.31 21.08
CA LYS A 66 2.55 1.71 22.42
C LYS A 66 1.65 2.53 23.35
N GLU A 67 1.58 3.83 23.13
CA GLU A 67 0.91 4.82 23.98
C GLU A 67 -0.52 5.15 23.53
N VAL A 68 -1.02 4.50 22.48
CA VAL A 68 -2.38 4.72 21.93
C VAL A 68 -3.16 3.42 21.84
N ASP A 69 -4.49 3.52 21.84
CA ASP A 69 -5.37 2.35 21.77
C ASP A 69 -5.75 1.94 20.35
N VAL A 70 -5.81 2.89 19.42
CA VAL A 70 -6.25 2.68 18.03
C VAL A 70 -5.38 3.48 17.07
N LEU A 71 -5.11 2.92 15.89
CA LEU A 71 -4.50 3.65 14.78
C LEU A 71 -5.59 4.07 13.79
N VAL A 72 -5.65 5.37 13.46
CA VAL A 72 -6.41 5.88 12.31
C VAL A 72 -5.41 6.21 11.20
N ASN A 73 -5.45 5.48 10.08
CA ASN A 73 -4.47 5.59 9.00
C ASN A 73 -5.13 6.11 7.70
N ILE A 74 -4.79 7.33 7.29
CA ILE A 74 -5.39 8.01 6.13
C ILE A 74 -4.42 7.95 4.96
N GLY A 75 -4.86 7.42 3.82
CA GLY A 75 -3.95 7.08 2.71
C GLY A 75 -3.10 5.85 3.05
N ALA A 76 -3.77 4.80 3.55
CA ALA A 76 -3.10 3.64 4.13
C ALA A 76 -2.24 2.83 3.15
N ASN A 77 -2.35 3.09 1.84
CA ASN A 77 -1.55 2.50 0.79
C ASN A 77 -1.61 0.95 0.86
N VAL A 78 -0.49 0.24 0.77
CA VAL A 78 -0.42 -1.22 0.92
C VAL A 78 -0.59 -1.70 2.38
N GLY A 79 -0.81 -0.79 3.33
CA GLY A 79 -1.08 -1.11 4.73
C GLY A 79 0.12 -1.20 5.65
N TYR A 80 1.28 -0.65 5.27
CA TYR A 80 2.53 -0.79 6.04
C TYR A 80 2.37 -0.43 7.54
N TYR A 81 1.89 0.79 7.82
CA TYR A 81 1.67 1.24 9.20
C TYR A 81 0.49 0.54 9.88
N CYS A 82 -0.51 0.06 9.11
CA CYS A 82 -1.59 -0.78 9.65
C CYS A 82 -1.03 -2.09 10.23
N LEU A 83 -0.13 -2.76 9.50
CA LEU A 83 0.47 -4.02 9.96
C LEU A 83 1.36 -3.81 11.19
N HIS A 84 2.07 -2.68 11.30
CA HIS A 84 2.79 -2.33 12.52
C HIS A 84 1.86 -2.18 13.72
N ALA A 85 0.75 -1.46 13.60
CA ALA A 85 -0.24 -1.31 14.66
C ALA A 85 -0.85 -2.66 15.06
N LEU A 86 -1.31 -3.44 14.08
CA LEU A 86 -1.90 -4.76 14.31
C LEU A 86 -0.92 -5.75 14.95
N SER A 87 0.37 -5.70 14.57
CA SER A 87 1.41 -6.53 15.20
C SER A 87 1.64 -6.22 16.67
N LEU A 88 1.25 -5.02 17.12
CA LEU A 88 1.29 -4.58 18.52
C LEU A 88 -0.07 -4.73 19.21
N GLY A 89 -1.03 -5.40 18.57
CA GLY A 89 -2.39 -5.63 19.09
C GLY A 89 -3.28 -4.39 19.09
N LYS A 90 -2.96 -3.38 18.28
CA LYS A 90 -3.73 -2.14 18.17
C LYS A 90 -4.73 -2.25 17.01
N PRO A 91 -6.05 -2.13 17.25
CA PRO A 91 -7.03 -2.07 16.16
C PRO A 91 -6.76 -0.88 15.24
N VAL A 92 -7.21 -1.01 13.99
CA VAL A 92 -6.93 -0.04 12.94
C VAL A 92 -8.20 0.37 12.20
N ILE A 93 -8.34 1.67 11.98
CA ILE A 93 -9.30 2.25 11.04
C ILE A 93 -8.48 2.85 9.89
N ALA A 94 -8.70 2.41 8.66
CA ALA A 94 -7.89 2.85 7.52
C ALA A 94 -8.74 3.30 6.33
N ALA A 95 -8.32 4.38 5.67
CA ALA A 95 -8.90 4.86 4.43
C ALA A 95 -7.87 4.78 3.28
N GLU A 96 -8.23 4.15 2.17
CA GLU A 96 -7.38 4.05 0.98
C GLU A 96 -8.23 4.06 -0.31
N PRO A 97 -8.12 5.11 -1.15
CA PRO A 97 -8.94 5.24 -2.35
C PRO A 97 -8.43 4.44 -3.56
N ILE A 98 -7.13 4.12 -3.65
CA ILE A 98 -6.56 3.51 -4.86
C ILE A 98 -6.77 1.99 -4.82
N SER A 99 -7.55 1.47 -5.77
CA SER A 99 -7.93 0.04 -5.83
C SER A 99 -6.74 -0.94 -5.80
N ARG A 100 -5.61 -0.57 -6.40
CA ARG A 100 -4.37 -1.38 -6.36
C ARG A 100 -3.79 -1.46 -4.94
N ASN A 101 -3.72 -0.33 -4.25
CA ASN A 101 -3.23 -0.28 -2.87
C ASN A 101 -4.19 -1.02 -1.94
N LEU A 102 -5.48 -0.75 -2.08
CA LEU A 102 -6.55 -1.42 -1.34
C LEU A 102 -6.48 -2.95 -1.48
N HIS A 103 -6.17 -3.47 -2.67
CA HIS A 103 -5.96 -4.90 -2.88
C HIS A 103 -4.85 -5.46 -1.97
N TYR A 104 -3.69 -4.80 -1.90
CA TYR A 104 -2.60 -5.23 -1.03
C TYR A 104 -2.91 -5.00 0.45
N LEU A 105 -3.54 -3.88 0.82
CA LEU A 105 -3.98 -3.62 2.20
C LEU A 105 -4.85 -4.76 2.73
N LEU A 106 -5.90 -5.13 1.98
CA LEU A 106 -6.80 -6.21 2.34
C LEU A 106 -6.09 -7.57 2.37
N LYS A 107 -5.24 -7.84 1.37
CA LYS A 107 -4.42 -9.06 1.32
C LYS A 107 -3.52 -9.17 2.56
N ASN A 108 -2.76 -8.12 2.87
CA ASN A 108 -1.82 -8.10 3.98
C ASN A 108 -2.52 -8.28 5.33
N ILE A 109 -3.66 -7.63 5.54
CA ILE A 109 -4.45 -7.82 6.77
C ILE A 109 -4.95 -9.25 6.89
N ARG A 110 -5.51 -9.80 5.81
CA ARG A 110 -6.07 -11.17 5.81
C ARG A 110 -4.99 -12.22 6.01
N ASP A 111 -3.88 -12.11 5.29
CA ASP A 111 -2.81 -13.11 5.29
C ASP A 111 -2.09 -13.17 6.65
N ASN A 112 -2.12 -12.09 7.44
CA ASN A 112 -1.62 -12.07 8.83
C ASN A 112 -2.71 -12.37 9.88
N GLY A 113 -3.95 -12.70 9.48
CA GLY A 113 -5.01 -13.13 10.38
C GLY A 113 -5.70 -12.00 11.16
N TRP A 114 -5.61 -10.75 10.70
CA TRP A 114 -6.07 -9.57 11.44
C TRP A 114 -7.37 -8.94 10.95
N ALA A 115 -8.12 -9.64 10.10
CA ALA A 115 -9.37 -9.11 9.52
C ALA A 115 -10.41 -8.65 10.56
N LYS A 116 -10.39 -9.20 11.78
CA LYS A 116 -11.31 -8.80 12.87
C LYS A 116 -10.87 -7.55 13.64
N GLN A 117 -9.66 -7.06 13.41
CA GLN A 117 -9.07 -5.92 14.13
C GLN A 117 -8.91 -4.69 13.21
N ALA A 118 -9.39 -4.75 11.97
CA ALA A 118 -9.18 -3.71 10.98
C ALA A 118 -10.48 -3.33 10.26
N GLU A 119 -10.81 -2.04 10.29
CA GLU A 119 -11.92 -1.44 9.54
C GLU A 119 -11.36 -0.64 8.36
N ILE A 120 -11.74 -1.02 7.13
CA ILE A 120 -11.14 -0.48 5.91
C ILE A 120 -12.20 0.22 5.06
N PHE A 121 -11.95 1.49 4.75
CA PHE A 121 -12.82 2.34 3.96
C PHE A 121 -12.17 2.62 2.59
N PRO A 122 -12.78 2.18 1.48
CA PRO A 122 -12.23 2.37 0.13
C PRO A 122 -12.55 3.77 -0.43
N VAL A 123 -12.20 4.81 0.32
CA VAL A 123 -12.49 6.22 0.02
C VAL A 123 -11.29 7.10 0.35
N ALA A 124 -11.23 8.28 -0.27
CA ALA A 124 -10.36 9.36 0.17
C ALA A 124 -11.04 10.12 1.32
N LEU A 125 -10.27 10.72 2.22
CA LEU A 125 -10.79 11.66 3.21
C LEU A 125 -10.47 13.10 2.79
N GLY A 126 -11.44 13.98 2.98
CA GLY A 126 -11.34 15.39 2.65
C GLY A 126 -12.24 16.24 3.55
N GLN A 127 -12.20 17.55 3.35
CA GLN A 127 -12.97 18.51 4.14
C GLN A 127 -14.49 18.38 3.90
N SER A 128 -14.90 17.96 2.70
CA SER A 128 -16.29 17.81 2.29
C SER A 128 -16.51 16.51 1.52
N ILE A 129 -17.76 16.06 1.46
CA ILE A 129 -18.17 14.91 0.67
C ILE A 129 -18.22 15.32 -0.79
N ASP A 130 -17.48 14.61 -1.65
CA ASP A 130 -17.50 14.82 -3.10
C ASP A 130 -16.97 13.57 -3.86
N ILE A 131 -17.17 13.54 -5.18
CA ILE A 131 -16.58 12.56 -6.09
C ILE A 131 -15.55 13.27 -6.95
N LEU A 132 -14.27 12.99 -6.71
CA LEU A 132 -13.15 13.62 -7.39
C LEU A 132 -12.34 12.61 -8.19
N GLU A 133 -11.75 13.07 -9.28
CA GLU A 133 -10.75 12.30 -10.03
C GLU A 133 -9.42 12.29 -9.28
N ILE A 134 -8.83 11.11 -9.11
CA ILE A 134 -7.52 10.94 -8.47
C ILE A 134 -6.42 10.86 -9.52
N PHE A 135 -5.44 11.75 -9.43
CA PHE A 135 -4.27 11.76 -10.31
C PHE A 135 -3.07 11.12 -9.61
N GLY A 136 -2.32 10.25 -10.31
CA GLY A 136 -1.05 9.71 -9.80
C GLY A 136 -1.15 8.42 -8.96
N GLY A 137 -1.94 7.43 -9.40
CA GLY A 137 -2.22 6.18 -8.66
C GLY A 137 -1.07 5.17 -8.45
N GLY A 138 0.18 5.61 -8.43
CA GLY A 138 1.33 4.79 -8.05
C GLY A 138 2.15 5.51 -7.00
N GLN A 139 2.73 4.77 -6.04
CA GLN A 139 3.87 5.29 -5.29
C GLN A 139 4.85 5.91 -6.29
N GLY A 140 5.39 7.09 -5.92
CA GLY A 140 6.29 7.88 -6.75
C GLY A 140 7.45 7.07 -7.35
N PRO A 141 8.19 7.64 -8.31
CA PRO A 141 9.18 6.90 -9.09
C PRO A 141 10.23 6.21 -8.19
N PRO A 142 10.80 5.07 -8.64
CA PRO A 142 11.93 4.43 -7.97
C PRO A 142 13.14 5.36 -7.87
#